data_AF-A0AAU9WS45-F1
#
_entry.id   AF-A0AAU9WS45-F1
#
_cell.length_a   1.000
_cell.length_b   1.000
_cell.length_c   1.000
_cell.angle_alpha   90.00
_cell.angle_beta   90.00
_cell.angle_gamma   90.00
#
_symmetry.space_group_name_H-M   'P 1'
#
loop_
_entity.id
_entity.type
_entity.pdbx_description
1 polymer ?
#
loop_
_entity_poly.entity_id
_entity_poly.type
_entity_poly.pdbx_seq_one_letter_code
_entity_poly.pdbx_strand_id
1 'polypeptide(L)'
;MNTWLMIKEEASGWPSHVGNNPLKRQRHLDDYRDKEGIELDPEKIEKNPGLHTLAKMIIQSDDRVEVQYTLQEEDESISPNLNIFVACFTTC
;
A
#
# COMPACT_ATOMS: atom_id res chain seq x y z
N MET A 1 -6.24 2.86 -14.34
CA MET A 1 -5.22 1.86 -13.96
C MET A 1 -5.33 1.67 -12.46
N ASN A 2 -6.10 0.69 -11.99
CA ASN A 2 -6.43 0.54 -10.56
C ASN A 2 -5.43 -0.35 -9.79
N THR A 3 -4.21 -0.47 -10.31
CA THR A 3 -3.18 -1.42 -9.84
C THR A 3 -2.83 -1.21 -8.37
N TRP A 4 -2.77 0.03 -7.90
CA TRP A 4 -2.50 0.31 -6.48
C TRP A 4 -3.65 -0.11 -5.57
N LEU A 5 -4.91 -0.03 -6.04
CA LEU A 5 -6.08 -0.48 -5.29
C LEU A 5 -6.08 -2.00 -5.11
N MET A 6 -5.73 -2.73 -6.18
CA MET A 6 -5.49 -4.18 -6.15
C MET A 6 -4.39 -4.53 -5.13
N ILE A 7 -3.21 -3.92 -5.24
CA ILE A 7 -2.08 -4.17 -4.33
C ILE A 7 -2.45 -3.88 -2.88
N LYS A 8 -3.17 -2.77 -2.64
CA LYS A 8 -3.62 -2.41 -1.28
C LYS A 8 -4.51 -3.51 -0.70
N GLU A 9 -5.47 -4.00 -1.48
CA GLU A 9 -6.42 -5.01 -1.00
C GLU A 9 -5.74 -6.37 -0.79
N GLU A 10 -4.88 -6.80 -1.71
CA GLU A 10 -4.09 -8.03 -1.57
C GLU A 10 -3.21 -7.99 -0.31
N ALA A 11 -2.55 -6.85 -0.06
CA ALA A 11 -1.71 -6.64 1.13
C ALA A 11 -2.49 -6.48 2.44
N SER A 12 -3.81 -6.33 2.39
CA SER A 12 -4.64 -6.23 3.61
C SER A 12 -4.84 -7.60 4.29
N GLY A 13 -4.73 -8.68 3.50
CA GLY A 13 -5.04 -10.04 3.94
C GLY A 13 -6.55 -10.29 4.09
N TRP A 14 -6.92 -11.52 4.42
CA TRP A 14 -8.33 -11.90 4.54
C TRP A 14 -9.01 -11.22 5.74
N PRO A 15 -10.24 -10.69 5.58
CA PRO A 15 -11.02 -10.16 6.70
C PRO A 15 -11.27 -11.24 7.77
N SER A 16 -11.28 -10.83 9.04
CA SER A 16 -11.50 -11.72 10.19
C SER A 16 -12.80 -12.53 10.10
N HIS A 17 -13.85 -11.97 9.47
CA HIS A 17 -15.15 -12.62 9.29
C HIS A 17 -15.21 -13.59 8.10
N VAL A 18 -14.23 -13.55 7.18
CA VAL A 18 -14.09 -14.44 6.03
C VAL A 18 -13.28 -15.68 6.41
N GLY A 19 -12.11 -15.47 7.03
CA GLY A 19 -11.22 -16.56 7.45
C GLY A 19 -10.82 -17.49 6.30
N ASN A 20 -10.87 -18.82 6.54
CA ASN A 20 -10.57 -19.86 5.54
C ASN A 20 -11.81 -20.39 4.81
N ASN A 21 -12.97 -19.73 4.92
CA ASN A 21 -14.19 -20.22 4.28
C ASN A 21 -14.17 -19.92 2.77
N PRO A 22 -14.14 -20.95 1.89
CA PRO A 22 -13.96 -20.77 0.45
C PRO A 22 -15.13 -19.99 -0.20
N LEU A 23 -16.36 -20.20 0.27
CA LEU A 23 -17.53 -19.49 -0.27
C LEU A 23 -17.49 -17.99 0.05
N LYS A 24 -17.04 -17.64 1.26
CA LYS A 24 -16.91 -16.24 1.67
C LYS A 24 -15.75 -15.54 0.93
N ARG A 25 -14.65 -16.27 0.71
CA ARG A 25 -13.52 -15.77 -0.09
C ARG A 25 -13.94 -15.49 -1.52
N GLN A 26 -14.61 -16.44 -2.16
CA GLN A 26 -15.12 -16.27 -3.53
C GLN A 26 -16.04 -15.06 -3.64
N ARG A 27 -16.98 -14.91 -2.69
CA ARG A 27 -17.87 -13.75 -2.65
C ARG A 27 -17.12 -12.43 -2.49
N HIS A 28 -16.05 -12.40 -1.70
CA HIS A 28 -15.20 -11.19 -1.56
C HIS A 28 -14.54 -10.81 -2.89
N LEU A 29 -14.04 -11.80 -3.64
CA LEU A 29 -13.45 -11.58 -4.96
C LEU A 29 -14.49 -11.09 -5.98
N ASP A 30 -15.66 -11.72 -6.02
CA ASP A 30 -16.76 -11.34 -6.92
C ASP A 30 -17.26 -9.92 -6.61
N ASP A 31 -17.46 -9.60 -5.32
CA ASP A 31 -17.86 -8.26 -4.89
C ASP A 31 -16.85 -7.18 -5.34
N TYR A 32 -15.54 -7.47 -5.27
CA TYR A 32 -14.49 -6.54 -5.70
C TYR A 32 -14.46 -6.37 -7.22
N ARG A 33 -14.60 -7.47 -7.97
CA ARG A 33 -14.69 -7.43 -9.43
C ARG A 33 -15.91 -6.64 -9.88
N ASP A 34 -17.07 -6.87 -9.25
CA ASP A 34 -18.33 -6.27 -9.68
C ASP A 34 -18.42 -4.77 -9.29
N LYS A 35 -17.83 -4.37 -8.15
CA LYS A 35 -17.84 -2.96 -7.69
C LYS A 35 -16.72 -2.11 -8.29
N GLU A 36 -15.50 -2.64 -8.32
CA GLU A 36 -14.29 -1.88 -8.68
C GLU A 36 -13.73 -2.24 -10.07
N GLY A 37 -14.24 -3.32 -10.69
CA GLY A 37 -13.71 -3.84 -11.95
C GLY A 37 -12.32 -4.47 -11.82
N ILE A 38 -11.94 -4.90 -10.61
CA ILE A 38 -10.60 -5.41 -10.28
C ILE A 38 -10.68 -6.89 -9.91
N GLU A 39 -9.84 -7.69 -10.54
CA GLU A 39 -9.63 -9.09 -10.17
C GLU A 39 -8.49 -9.19 -9.17
N LEU A 40 -8.79 -9.76 -7.99
CA LEU A 40 -7.81 -10.02 -6.93
C LEU A 40 -7.30 -11.45 -7.03
N ASP A 41 -6.01 -11.67 -6.80
CA ASP A 41 -5.43 -13.01 -6.76
C ASP A 41 -5.52 -13.60 -5.34
N PRO A 42 -6.30 -14.68 -5.13
CA PRO A 42 -6.48 -15.27 -3.80
C PRO A 42 -5.17 -15.80 -3.19
N GLU A 43 -4.16 -16.13 -4.00
CA GLU A 43 -2.85 -16.57 -3.53
C GLU A 43 -1.99 -15.41 -3.02
N LYS A 44 -2.27 -14.18 -3.48
CA LYS A 44 -1.56 -12.95 -3.07
C LYS A 44 -2.23 -12.22 -1.91
N ILE A 45 -3.43 -12.62 -1.50
CA ILE A 45 -4.13 -12.04 -0.35
C ILE A 45 -3.47 -12.50 0.95
N GLU A 46 -2.46 -11.75 1.37
CA GLU A 46 -1.69 -11.96 2.58
C GLU A 46 -1.45 -10.62 3.29
N LYS A 47 -1.50 -10.64 4.62
CA LYS A 47 -1.30 -9.43 5.42
C LYS A 47 0.14 -8.94 5.28
N ASN A 48 0.34 -7.84 4.56
CA ASN A 48 1.59 -7.14 4.39
C ASN A 48 1.41 -5.64 4.75
N PRO A 49 1.63 -5.26 6.02
CA PRO A 49 1.34 -3.90 6.48
C PRO A 49 2.20 -2.82 5.79
N GLY A 50 3.44 -3.14 5.41
CA GLY A 50 4.32 -2.23 4.70
C GLY A 50 3.80 -1.91 3.29
N LEU A 51 3.53 -2.95 2.51
CA LEU A 51 3.00 -2.81 1.15
C LEU A 51 1.61 -2.16 1.13
N HIS A 52 0.73 -2.54 2.06
CA HIS A 52 -0.59 -1.92 2.22
C HIS A 52 -0.45 -0.41 2.48
N THR A 53 0.46 -0.01 3.36
CA THR A 53 0.68 1.40 3.69
C THR A 53 1.20 2.18 2.48
N LEU A 54 2.16 1.63 1.74
CA LEU A 54 2.69 2.25 0.51
C LEU A 54 1.59 2.41 -0.55
N ALA A 55 0.84 1.35 -0.83
CA ALA A 55 -0.25 1.38 -1.81
C ALA A 55 -1.34 2.39 -1.41
N LYS A 56 -1.70 2.43 -0.12
CA LYS A 56 -2.65 3.41 0.42
C LYS A 56 -2.14 4.85 0.27
N MET A 57 -0.87 5.11 0.57
CA MET A 57 -0.26 6.44 0.38
C MET A 57 -0.35 6.88 -1.07
N ILE A 58 -0.03 5.99 -2.01
CA ILE A 58 -0.06 6.30 -3.44
C ILE A 58 -1.48 6.64 -3.90
N ILE A 59 -2.48 5.85 -3.50
CA ILE A 59 -3.90 6.12 -3.79
C ILE A 59 -4.33 7.47 -3.20
N GLN A 60 -3.90 7.80 -1.99
CA GLN A 60 -4.24 9.07 -1.34
C GLN A 60 -3.55 10.27 -2.02
N SER A 61 -2.37 10.06 -2.59
CA SER A 61 -1.60 11.08 -3.29
C SER A 61 -1.94 11.22 -4.78
N ASP A 62 -2.70 10.27 -5.35
CA ASP A 62 -3.06 10.22 -6.77
C ASP A 62 -3.78 11.51 -7.23
N ASP A 63 -4.39 12.25 -6.30
CA ASP A 63 -5.04 13.54 -6.56
C ASP A 63 -4.10 14.76 -6.37
N ARG A 64 -3.00 14.65 -5.60
CA ARG A 64 -2.06 15.75 -5.30
C ARG A 64 -0.67 15.26 -4.90
N VAL A 65 0.21 15.03 -5.88
CA VAL A 65 1.67 15.07 -5.67
C VAL A 65 2.17 16.43 -6.16
N GLU A 66 1.96 17.49 -5.37
CA GLU A 66 2.71 18.73 -5.55
C GLU A 66 4.11 18.51 -4.94
N VAL A 67 5.07 18.08 -5.76
CA VAL A 67 6.48 18.10 -5.36
C VAL A 67 6.93 19.56 -5.32
N GLN A 68 6.73 20.23 -4.18
CA GLN A 68 7.43 21.47 -3.89
C GLN A 68 8.89 21.11 -3.54
N TYR A 69 9.70 20.91 -4.57
CA TYR A 69 11.15 20.85 -4.41
C TYR A 69 11.68 22.28 -4.38
N THR A 70 12.07 22.76 -3.21
CA THR A 70 12.92 23.96 -3.13
C THR A 70 14.35 23.50 -3.42
N LEU A 71 14.91 23.90 -4.56
CA LEU A 71 16.36 23.84 -4.80
C LEU A 71 17.04 24.67 -3.71
N GLN A 72 17.55 24.01 -2.68
CA GLN A 72 18.58 24.59 -1.82
C GLN A 72 19.92 24.31 -2.49
N GLU A 73 20.47 25.32 -3.16
CA GLU A 73 21.87 25.30 -3.62
C GLU A 73 22.78 25.37 -2.39
N GLU A 74 23.12 24.24 -1.80
CA GLU A 74 24.35 24.11 -1.01
C GLU A 74 25.09 22.84 -1.44
N ASP A 75 26.09 23.05 -2.30
CA ASP A 75 27.12 22.07 -2.64
C ASP A 75 27.95 21.79 -1.38
N GLU A 76 27.63 20.72 -0.67
CA GLU A 76 28.53 20.15 0.32
C GLU A 76 28.73 18.67 0.00
N SER A 77 29.98 18.24 -0.20
CA SER A 77 30.34 16.90 -0.63
C SER A 77 30.07 15.88 0.48
N ILE A 78 28.84 15.38 0.57
CA ILE A 78 28.46 14.35 1.53
C ILE A 78 28.94 12.99 1.03
N SER A 79 29.81 12.35 1.82
CA SER A 79 30.32 10.99 1.62
C SER A 79 29.19 9.95 1.49
N PRO A 80 29.35 8.86 0.70
CA PRO A 80 28.27 7.94 0.34
C PRO A 80 27.78 7.00 1.46
N ASN A 81 28.17 7.20 2.72
CA ASN A 81 27.70 6.37 3.83
C ASN A 81 26.38 6.92 4.41
N LEU A 82 25.35 6.99 3.58
CA LEU A 82 24.00 7.38 3.97
C LEU A 82 23.36 6.25 4.80
N ASN A 83 23.55 6.28 6.11
CA ASN A 83 22.82 5.42 7.04
C ASN A 83 21.44 6.04 7.31
N ILE A 84 20.42 5.55 6.59
CA ILE A 84 19.03 5.94 6.82
C ILE A 84 18.59 5.33 8.17
N PHE A 85 18.51 6.14 9.21
CA PHE A 85 17.90 5.76 10.48
C PHE A 85 16.42 6.16 10.48
N VAL A 86 15.54 5.16 10.38
CA VAL A 86 14.10 5.36 10.61
C VAL A 86 13.86 5.25 12.12
N ALA A 87 13.67 6.39 12.79
CA ALA A 87 13.27 6.42 14.19
C ALA A 87 11.74 6.39 14.31
N CYS A 88 11.20 5.29 14.84
CA CYS A 88 9.80 5.21 15.26
C CYS A 88 9.65 5.88 16.64
N PHE A 89 8.86 6.95 16.72
CA PHE A 89 8.36 7.46 17.99
C PHE A 89 6.96 6.89 18.23
N THR A 90 6.83 5.93 19.14
CA THR A 90 5.54 5.60 19.76
C THR A 90 5.42 6.42 21.03
N THR A 91 4.51 7.39 21.07
CA THR A 91 4.12 8.06 22.31
C THR A 91 3.08 7.21 23.04
N CYS A 92 3.17 7.21 24.38
CA CYS A 92 2.44 6.36 25.34
C CYS A 92 0.92 6.47 25.28
#